data_AF-A0AAW2YR20-F1
#
_entry.id   AF-A0AAW2YR20-F1
#
_cell.length_a   1.000
_cell.length_b   1.000
_cell.length_c   1.000
_cell.angle_alpha   90.00
_cell.angle_beta   90.00
_cell.angle_gamma   90.00
#
_symmetry.space_group_name_H-M   'P 1'
#
loop_
_entity.id
_entity.type
_entity.pdbx_description
1 polymer ?
#
loop_
_entity_poly.entity_id
_entity_poly.type
_entity_poly.pdbx_seq_one_letter_code
_entity_poly.pdbx_strand_id
1 'polypeptide(L)'
;NSVVRGIEKYDHVFYELNSSLHVYGRSDRFSSINPALFLRSEVSQLRRSTLGLVRLVVDGPCAFSKIPEQKRRRENSKHLFRPNITPGSVFMDDFELEFPEVLTEFNNVNYLSSNTLGEGEQKIFQEINNKRLENSLVITNDSDTYLYTLSCQHEVDVLIIDRESKYTLIKENLKNIYLKNICEDVDRMCADLCFLTLLIGSDYLKSRVPFDISSIWDTYLNLKNTSTFKESYITNKESVKINLDMLDQVFIVLLKNTSYVSELSTNKEHAKKYFDSLMWNFGLLKQSSSEVDYRYKVFDLQTSEINISSMIRALEKEPSPTFNATPPLSPHAHAVAVIPQYQNYLLHSQYHPIAEEYHRNMYADPANWYNNVLMMEQQINKLSK
;
A
#
# COMPACT_ATOMS: atom_id res chain seq x y z
N ASN A 1 9.97 -0.30 25.00
CA ASN A 1 11.35 0.25 24.92
C ASN A 1 12.36 -0.88 24.92
N SER A 2 12.31 -1.71 23.88
CA SER A 2 13.36 -2.63 23.48
C SER A 2 14.26 -1.84 22.54
N VAL A 3 15.51 -1.61 22.93
CA VAL A 3 16.52 -1.15 21.97
C VAL A 3 16.64 -2.26 20.94
N VAL A 4 16.32 -1.96 19.69
CA VAL A 4 16.47 -2.93 18.61
C VAL A 4 17.96 -3.15 18.41
N ARG A 5 18.47 -4.28 18.92
CA ARG A 5 19.87 -4.68 18.71
C ARG A 5 20.06 -5.07 17.25
N GLY A 6 21.21 -4.74 16.67
CA GLY A 6 21.55 -5.13 15.31
C GLY A 6 21.15 -4.11 14.24
N ILE A 7 20.62 -2.93 14.60
CA ILE A 7 20.38 -1.85 13.62
C ILE A 7 21.72 -1.19 13.20
N GLU A 8 22.75 -1.28 14.03
CA GLU A 8 24.04 -0.63 13.81
C GLU A 8 24.76 -1.06 12.52
N LYS A 9 24.38 -2.20 11.93
CA LYS A 9 24.95 -2.72 10.68
C LYS A 9 24.39 -2.06 9.42
N TYR A 10 23.28 -1.33 9.50
CA TYR A 10 22.61 -0.75 8.33
C TYR A 10 23.06 0.67 8.02
N ASP A 11 23.28 0.95 6.73
CA ASP A 11 23.62 2.28 6.23
C ASP A 11 22.37 3.18 6.10
N HIS A 12 21.21 2.56 5.89
CA HIS A 12 19.94 3.24 5.70
C HIS A 12 18.86 2.61 6.56
N VAL A 13 18.22 3.42 7.42
CA VAL A 13 17.12 2.97 8.27
C VAL A 13 15.90 3.82 7.95
N PHE A 14 14.86 3.19 7.42
CA PHE A 14 13.56 3.81 7.19
C PHE A 14 12.64 3.49 8.36
N TYR A 15 11.95 4.49 8.89
CA TYR A 15 10.99 4.32 9.96
C TYR A 15 9.63 4.93 9.61
N GLU A 16 8.61 4.07 9.48
CA GLU A 16 7.21 4.42 9.26
C GLU A 16 6.60 4.97 10.58
N LEU A 17 6.19 6.23 10.57
CA LEU A 17 5.75 6.95 11.77
C LEU A 17 4.25 6.89 12.05
N ASN A 18 3.39 6.53 11.09
CA ASN A 18 1.95 6.55 11.28
C ASN A 18 1.52 5.62 12.40
N SER A 19 2.16 4.46 12.54
CA SER A 19 1.87 3.57 13.65
C SER A 19 2.20 4.20 15.01
N SER A 20 3.32 4.89 15.16
CA SER A 20 3.69 5.64 16.38
C SER A 20 2.78 6.85 16.62
N LEU A 21 2.41 7.58 15.57
CA LEU A 21 1.42 8.66 15.66
C LEU A 21 0.07 8.12 16.12
N HIS A 22 -0.36 6.94 15.63
CA HIS A 22 -1.59 6.30 16.07
C HIS A 22 -1.51 5.88 17.53
N VAL A 23 -0.36 5.38 18.01
CA VAL A 23 -0.17 5.08 19.44
C VAL A 23 -0.28 6.35 20.28
N TYR A 24 0.37 7.44 19.84
CA TYR A 24 0.29 8.74 20.49
C TYR A 24 -1.16 9.25 20.57
N GLY A 25 -1.90 9.25 19.45
CA GLY A 25 -3.28 9.68 19.37
C GLY A 25 -4.28 8.80 20.14
N ARG A 26 -3.85 7.62 20.59
CA ARG A 26 -4.62 6.71 21.46
C ARG A 26 -4.30 6.87 22.93
N SER A 27 -3.21 7.56 23.26
CA SER A 27 -2.73 7.69 24.63
C SER A 27 -3.55 8.72 25.41
N ASP A 28 -3.72 8.49 26.71
CA ASP A 28 -4.35 9.47 27.63
C ASP A 28 -3.56 10.79 27.72
N ARG A 29 -2.34 10.81 27.16
CA ARG A 29 -1.44 11.97 27.16
C ARG A 29 -1.60 12.87 25.95
N PHE A 30 -2.48 12.52 25.00
CA PHE A 30 -2.69 13.26 23.75
C PHE A 30 -2.95 14.77 23.96
N SER A 31 -3.64 15.15 25.04
CA SER A 31 -3.91 16.57 25.35
C SER A 31 -2.76 17.31 26.05
N SER A 32 -1.69 16.61 26.44
CA SER A 32 -0.68 17.11 27.38
C SER A 32 0.75 17.13 26.85
N ILE A 33 1.05 16.37 25.80
CA ILE A 33 2.40 16.28 25.24
C ILE A 33 2.30 16.56 23.75
N ASN A 34 3.07 17.51 23.24
CA ASN A 34 3.17 17.77 21.81
C ASN A 34 3.63 16.50 21.04
N PRO A 35 2.99 16.13 19.90
CA PRO A 35 3.35 14.93 19.14
C PRO A 35 4.80 14.92 18.65
N ALA A 36 5.34 16.07 18.24
CA ALA A 36 6.74 16.19 17.83
C ALA A 36 7.70 15.90 18.99
N LEU A 37 7.36 16.36 20.20
CA LEU A 37 8.12 16.05 21.42
C LEU A 37 7.98 14.58 21.86
N PHE A 38 6.82 13.97 21.65
CA PHE A 38 6.62 12.54 21.88
C PHE A 38 7.59 11.72 21.03
N LEU A 39 7.60 11.99 19.72
CA LEU A 39 8.46 11.29 18.75
C LEU A 39 9.95 11.62 18.91
N ARG A 40 10.31 12.79 19.43
CA ARG A 40 11.72 13.15 19.73
C ARG A 40 12.44 12.06 20.53
N SER A 41 11.77 11.51 21.55
CA SER A 41 12.35 10.47 22.42
C SER A 41 12.61 9.16 21.68
N GLU A 42 11.80 8.87 20.67
CA GLU A 42 11.87 7.68 19.82
C GLU A 42 12.97 7.84 18.76
N VAL A 43 13.03 9.01 18.11
CA VAL A 43 14.12 9.38 17.18
C VAL A 43 15.47 9.35 17.90
N SER A 44 15.55 9.87 19.13
CA SER A 44 16.76 9.81 19.95
C SER A 44 17.20 8.37 20.26
N GLN A 45 16.26 7.45 20.47
CA GLN A 45 16.59 6.04 20.69
C GLN A 45 17.08 5.38 19.40
N LEU A 46 16.39 5.62 18.29
CA LEU A 46 16.76 5.09 16.98
C LEU A 46 18.15 5.58 16.56
N ARG A 47 18.41 6.88 16.70
CA ARG A 47 19.69 7.53 16.40
C ARG A 47 20.84 7.03 17.26
N ARG A 48 20.59 6.66 18.52
CA ARG A 48 21.60 6.01 19.38
C ARG A 48 21.92 4.57 18.95
N SER A 49 21.05 3.95 18.17
CA SER A 49 21.14 2.53 17.79
C SER A 49 21.74 2.31 16.40
N THR A 50 22.04 3.37 15.65
CA THR A 50 22.66 3.26 14.32
C THR A 50 23.60 4.42 14.04
N LEU A 51 24.63 4.17 13.21
CA LEU A 51 25.46 5.23 12.65
C LEU A 51 24.96 5.70 11.28
N GLY A 52 24.14 4.90 10.59
CA GLY A 52 23.60 5.17 9.25
C GLY A 52 22.59 6.33 9.19
N LEU A 53 22.12 6.61 7.98
CA LEU A 53 21.12 7.63 7.70
C LEU A 53 19.73 7.12 8.09
N VAL A 54 19.06 7.83 9.00
CA VAL A 54 17.68 7.54 9.40
C VAL A 54 16.73 8.37 8.55
N ARG A 55 15.69 7.75 8.01
CA ARG A 55 14.61 8.40 7.27
C ARG A 55 13.30 8.13 7.96
N LEU A 56 12.69 9.18 8.48
CA LEU A 56 11.38 9.12 9.11
C LEU A 56 10.32 9.38 8.05
N VAL A 57 9.33 8.51 7.94
CA VAL A 57 8.36 8.53 6.83
C VAL A 57 6.96 8.57 7.39
N VAL A 58 6.14 9.48 6.86
CA VAL A 58 4.73 9.63 7.22
C VAL A 58 3.90 9.42 5.96
N ASP A 59 2.72 8.79 6.09
CA ASP A 59 1.82 8.64 4.94
C ASP A 59 1.47 10.00 4.35
N GLY A 60 1.43 10.06 3.03
CA GLY A 60 0.90 11.17 2.27
C GLY A 60 -0.42 10.87 1.60
N PRO A 61 -0.89 11.76 0.70
CA PRO A 61 -2.05 11.50 -0.13
C PRO A 61 -1.87 10.21 -0.93
N CYS A 62 -2.81 9.29 -0.77
CA CYS A 62 -2.78 7.99 -1.45
C CYS A 62 -3.56 8.02 -2.77
N ALA A 63 -3.54 6.90 -3.49
CA ALA A 63 -4.30 6.76 -4.73
C ALA A 63 -5.82 6.78 -4.47
N PHE A 64 -6.60 7.20 -5.46
CA PHE A 64 -8.05 7.28 -5.42
C PHE A 64 -8.68 5.94 -5.04
N SER A 65 -8.14 4.84 -5.55
CA SER A 65 -8.55 3.48 -5.24
C SER A 65 -8.53 3.14 -3.74
N LYS A 66 -7.71 3.82 -2.96
CA LYS A 66 -7.52 3.61 -1.51
C LYS A 66 -8.43 4.49 -0.64
N ILE A 67 -8.92 5.61 -1.18
CA ILE A 67 -9.79 6.56 -0.47
C ILE A 67 -11.03 5.88 0.13
N PRO A 68 -11.78 5.02 -0.60
CA PRO A 68 -12.95 4.35 -0.02
C PRO A 68 -12.61 3.49 1.20
N GLU A 69 -11.50 2.75 1.16
CA GLU A 69 -11.06 1.91 2.27
C GLU A 69 -10.63 2.76 3.47
N GLN A 70 -9.85 3.81 3.23
CA GLN A 70 -9.43 4.76 4.26
C GLN A 70 -10.63 5.46 4.92
N LYS A 71 -11.64 5.85 4.14
CA LYS A 71 -12.89 6.43 4.66
C LYS A 71 -13.67 5.41 5.50
N ARG A 72 -13.86 4.18 5.00
CA ARG A 72 -14.54 3.09 5.73
C ARG A 72 -13.87 2.81 7.08
N ARG A 73 -12.54 2.78 7.15
CA ARG A 73 -11.79 2.60 8.40
C ARG A 73 -12.08 3.73 9.41
N ARG A 74 -12.20 4.97 8.94
CA ARG A 74 -12.53 6.14 9.78
C ARG A 74 -13.97 6.11 10.26
N GLU A 75 -14.92 5.78 9.37
CA GLU A 75 -16.34 5.64 9.71
C GLU A 75 -16.59 4.55 10.76
N ASN A 76 -15.83 3.46 10.70
CA ASN A 76 -15.92 2.34 11.65
C ASN A 76 -15.14 2.57 12.95
N SER A 77 -14.33 3.62 13.05
CA SER A 77 -13.57 3.94 14.25
C SER A 77 -14.52 4.44 15.34
N LYS A 78 -14.67 3.69 16.43
CA LYS A 78 -15.52 4.05 17.58
C LYS A 78 -15.05 5.29 18.35
N HIS A 79 -13.89 5.85 18.01
CA HIS A 79 -13.27 6.92 18.77
C HIS A 79 -13.49 8.26 18.08
N LEU A 80 -14.58 8.93 18.49
CA LEU A 80 -15.02 10.21 17.94
C LEU A 80 -14.06 11.39 18.16
N PHE A 81 -12.98 11.24 18.96
CA PHE A 81 -12.12 12.35 19.42
C PHE A 81 -10.60 12.09 19.27
N ARG A 82 -10.18 11.22 18.36
CA ARG A 82 -8.75 11.00 18.13
C ARG A 82 -8.21 11.98 17.09
N PRO A 83 -6.94 12.41 17.18
CA PRO A 83 -6.31 13.15 16.09
C PRO A 83 -6.48 12.35 14.80
N ASN A 84 -6.93 13.03 13.74
CA ASN A 84 -6.94 12.40 12.44
C ASN A 84 -5.52 12.40 11.92
N ILE A 85 -4.88 11.23 11.89
CA ILE A 85 -3.57 11.08 11.24
C ILE A 85 -3.88 10.90 9.75
N THR A 86 -4.12 12.03 9.11
CA THR A 86 -4.45 12.17 7.69
C THR A 86 -3.77 13.43 7.16
N PRO A 87 -3.01 13.34 6.06
CA PRO A 87 -2.43 14.50 5.39
C PRO A 87 -3.46 15.60 5.16
N GLY A 88 -3.14 16.86 5.43
CA GLY A 88 -4.02 18.02 5.25
C GLY A 88 -5.14 18.17 6.28
N SER A 89 -5.16 17.35 7.33
CA SER A 89 -5.95 17.65 8.53
C SER A 89 -5.25 18.70 9.39
N VAL A 90 -5.99 19.38 10.28
CA VAL A 90 -5.41 20.39 11.19
C VAL A 90 -4.25 19.80 11.99
N PHE A 91 -4.47 18.61 12.56
CA PHE A 91 -3.45 17.92 13.36
C PHE A 91 -2.17 17.62 12.58
N MET A 92 -2.30 17.13 11.34
CA MET A 92 -1.10 16.82 10.54
C MET A 92 -0.42 18.08 10.05
N ASP A 93 -1.14 19.15 9.71
CA ASP A 93 -0.51 20.42 9.34
C ASP A 93 0.31 21.00 10.50
N ASP A 94 -0.24 20.98 11.72
CA ASP A 94 0.51 21.40 12.92
C ASP A 94 1.75 20.53 13.13
N PHE A 95 1.61 19.20 12.99
CA PHE A 95 2.73 18.27 13.09
C PHE A 95 3.81 18.53 12.03
N GLU A 96 3.43 18.80 10.79
CA GLU A 96 4.35 19.10 9.68
C GLU A 96 5.12 20.42 9.87
N LEU A 97 4.55 21.37 10.61
CA LEU A 97 5.24 22.62 10.96
C LEU A 97 6.28 22.40 12.06
N GLU A 98 5.92 21.66 13.11
CA GLU A 98 6.74 21.54 14.33
C GLU A 98 7.79 20.43 14.25
N PHE A 99 7.46 19.29 13.63
CA PHE A 99 8.32 18.11 13.68
C PHE A 99 9.68 18.32 12.98
N PRO A 100 9.76 18.94 11.79
CA PRO A 100 11.05 19.24 11.16
C PRO A 100 11.98 20.08 12.03
N GLU A 101 11.44 21.03 12.81
CA GLU A 101 12.24 21.84 13.74
C GLU A 101 12.88 20.98 14.83
N VAL A 102 12.10 20.05 15.40
CA VAL A 102 12.60 19.07 16.38
C VAL A 102 13.70 18.20 15.77
N LEU A 103 13.65 17.90 14.47
CA LEU A 103 14.66 17.06 13.82
C LEU A 103 16.00 17.75 13.59
N THR A 104 16.06 19.08 13.64
CA THR A 104 17.31 19.85 13.44
C THR A 104 18.40 19.54 14.47
N GLU A 105 18.03 18.98 15.63
CA GLU A 105 18.99 18.56 16.66
C GLU A 105 19.68 17.22 16.35
N PHE A 106 19.17 16.45 15.39
CA PHE A 106 19.69 15.14 15.03
C PHE A 106 20.42 15.19 13.69
N ASN A 107 21.72 14.94 13.72
CA ASN A 107 22.49 14.71 12.49
C ASN A 107 22.06 13.40 11.82
N ASN A 108 22.13 13.34 10.49
CA ASN A 108 21.81 12.15 9.69
C ASN A 108 20.39 11.62 9.92
N VAL A 109 19.43 12.53 10.12
CA VAL A 109 18.00 12.22 10.12
C VAL A 109 17.33 13.03 9.02
N ASN A 110 16.68 12.34 8.10
CA ASN A 110 15.86 12.94 7.05
C ASN A 110 14.38 12.66 7.34
N TYR A 111 13.53 13.54 6.84
CA TYR A 111 12.09 13.46 7.01
C TYR A 111 11.38 13.43 5.66
N LEU A 112 10.52 12.44 5.45
CA LEU A 112 9.61 12.33 4.32
C LEU A 112 8.20 12.71 4.79
N SER A 113 7.87 13.98 4.57
CA SER A 113 6.64 14.66 4.98
C SER A 113 5.36 13.98 4.49
N SER A 114 4.26 14.12 5.25
CA SER A 114 2.90 13.79 4.81
C SER A 114 2.42 14.63 3.63
N ASN A 115 3.04 15.78 3.36
CA ASN A 115 2.77 16.55 2.14
C ASN A 115 3.41 15.93 0.89
N THR A 116 4.35 15.00 1.06
CA THR A 116 4.90 14.21 -0.05
C THR A 116 3.89 13.15 -0.46
N LEU A 117 3.79 12.85 -1.75
CA LEU A 117 2.80 11.94 -2.30
C LEU A 117 3.08 10.47 -1.96
N GLY A 118 2.02 9.66 -1.86
CA GLY A 118 2.10 8.21 -1.64
C GLY A 118 1.97 7.79 -0.18
N GLU A 119 1.68 6.51 0.04
CA GLU A 119 1.69 5.88 1.37
C GLU A 119 3.13 5.68 1.86
N GLY A 120 3.33 5.47 3.17
CA GLY A 120 4.64 5.43 3.80
C GLY A 120 5.54 4.35 3.21
N GLU A 121 5.04 3.12 3.11
CA GLU A 121 5.72 2.00 2.46
C GLU A 121 6.02 2.31 0.98
N GLN A 122 5.09 2.94 0.27
CA GLN A 122 5.30 3.33 -1.12
C GLN A 122 6.48 4.31 -1.25
N LYS A 123 6.54 5.36 -0.41
CA LYS A 123 7.63 6.35 -0.38
C LYS A 123 8.98 5.70 -0.08
N ILE A 124 9.00 4.79 0.91
CA ILE A 124 10.21 4.08 1.34
C ILE A 124 10.82 3.32 0.16
N PHE A 125 10.03 2.45 -0.48
CA PHE A 125 10.56 1.60 -1.55
C PHE A 125 10.83 2.36 -2.84
N GLN A 126 10.12 3.47 -3.08
CA GLN A 126 10.47 4.40 -4.16
C GLN A 126 11.84 5.01 -3.93
N GLU A 127 12.14 5.47 -2.72
CA GLU A 127 13.45 6.05 -2.43
C GLU A 127 14.57 5.00 -2.56
N ILE A 128 14.35 3.79 -2.01
CA ILE A 128 15.30 2.68 -2.12
C ILE A 128 15.59 2.36 -3.59
N ASN A 129 14.56 2.16 -4.41
CA ASN A 129 14.73 1.80 -5.83
C ASN A 129 15.34 2.95 -6.64
N ASN A 130 14.87 4.19 -6.45
CA ASN A 130 15.35 5.34 -7.23
C ASN A 130 16.81 5.67 -6.93
N LYS A 131 17.22 5.56 -5.67
CA LYS A 131 18.60 5.86 -5.24
C LYS A 131 19.48 4.62 -5.21
N ARG A 132 18.94 3.44 -5.54
CA ARG A 132 19.62 2.13 -5.50
C ARG A 132 20.30 1.89 -4.15
N LEU A 133 19.54 2.11 -3.08
CA LEU A 133 20.07 2.00 -1.72
C LEU A 133 20.23 0.53 -1.36
N GLU A 134 21.46 0.12 -1.02
CA GLU A 134 21.77 -1.19 -0.49
C GLU A 134 21.79 -1.15 1.05
N ASN A 135 21.86 -2.32 1.70
CA ASN A 135 21.98 -2.43 3.16
C ASN A 135 20.95 -1.58 3.93
N SER A 136 19.68 -1.69 3.51
CA SER A 136 18.56 -0.91 4.04
C SER A 136 17.73 -1.74 5.02
N LEU A 137 17.32 -1.10 6.12
CA LEU A 137 16.33 -1.62 7.08
C LEU A 137 15.06 -0.78 7.00
N VAL A 138 13.90 -1.43 6.91
CA VAL A 138 12.59 -0.79 7.03
C VAL A 138 11.95 -1.21 8.35
N ILE A 139 11.58 -0.23 9.17
CA ILE A 139 10.89 -0.44 10.44
C ILE A 139 9.44 0.00 10.26
N THR A 140 8.50 -0.92 10.44
CA THR A 140 7.08 -0.68 10.13
C THR A 140 6.15 -1.59 10.94
N ASN A 141 4.86 -1.28 10.92
CA ASN A 141 3.79 -2.17 11.38
C ASN A 141 2.86 -2.62 10.25
N ASP A 142 3.14 -2.19 9.02
CA ASP A 142 2.31 -2.51 7.86
C ASP A 142 2.77 -3.82 7.19
N SER A 143 1.84 -4.76 7.06
CA SER A 143 2.08 -6.02 6.36
C SER A 143 2.23 -5.87 4.84
N ASP A 144 1.73 -4.80 4.23
CA ASP A 144 1.88 -4.59 2.80
C ASP A 144 3.35 -4.31 2.43
N THR A 145 4.17 -3.90 3.41
CA THR A 145 5.63 -3.77 3.29
C THR A 145 6.30 -5.09 2.88
N TYR A 146 5.75 -6.26 3.22
CA TYR A 146 6.27 -7.54 2.74
C TYR A 146 6.24 -7.64 1.22
N LEU A 147 5.15 -7.16 0.59
CA LEU A 147 4.98 -7.21 -0.86
C LEU A 147 5.95 -6.26 -1.56
N TYR A 148 6.14 -5.07 -1.02
CA TYR A 148 7.15 -4.13 -1.53
C TYR A 148 8.58 -4.66 -1.36
N THR A 149 8.85 -5.31 -0.23
CA THR A 149 10.16 -5.95 0.00
C THR A 149 10.41 -6.99 -1.09
N LEU A 150 9.42 -7.84 -1.36
CA LEU A 150 9.53 -8.89 -2.37
C LEU A 150 9.63 -8.36 -3.81
N SER A 151 8.98 -7.24 -4.12
CA SER A 151 9.08 -6.60 -5.44
C SER A 151 10.34 -5.75 -5.61
N CYS A 152 11.01 -5.36 -4.52
CA CYS A 152 12.21 -4.53 -4.54
C CYS A 152 13.39 -5.27 -5.20
N GLN A 153 14.17 -4.57 -6.01
CA GLN A 153 15.36 -5.14 -6.68
C GLN A 153 16.58 -5.23 -5.74
N HIS A 154 16.53 -4.51 -4.61
CA HIS A 154 17.62 -4.46 -3.64
C HIS A 154 17.31 -5.36 -2.43
N GLU A 155 18.35 -5.80 -1.73
CA GLU A 155 18.18 -6.50 -0.46
C GLU A 155 17.79 -5.50 0.62
N VAL A 156 16.60 -5.71 1.18
CA VAL A 156 16.00 -4.86 2.20
C VAL A 156 15.55 -5.77 3.33
N ASP A 157 16.00 -5.45 4.53
CA ASP A 157 15.55 -6.10 5.75
C ASP A 157 14.36 -5.35 6.31
N VAL A 158 13.44 -6.06 6.96
CA VAL A 158 12.26 -5.45 7.57
C VAL A 158 12.16 -5.86 9.03
N LEU A 159 11.96 -4.87 9.88
CA LEU A 159 11.65 -5.05 11.28
C LEU A 159 10.19 -4.67 11.51
N ILE A 160 9.42 -5.63 12.02
CA ILE A 160 8.03 -5.38 12.39
C ILE A 160 7.93 -5.11 13.88
N ILE A 161 7.36 -3.96 14.23
CA ILE A 161 7.18 -3.57 15.63
C ILE A 161 5.91 -4.22 16.18
N ASP A 162 5.91 -5.54 16.33
CA ASP A 162 4.87 -6.19 17.14
C ASP A 162 5.10 -5.94 18.65
N ARG A 163 4.15 -6.37 19.50
CA ARG A 163 4.27 -6.25 20.96
C ARG A 163 5.52 -6.96 21.53
N GLU A 164 6.13 -7.86 20.76
CA GLU A 164 7.30 -8.64 21.12
C GLU A 164 8.58 -8.13 20.42
N SER A 165 8.48 -7.07 19.59
CA SER A 165 9.56 -6.49 18.77
C SER A 165 10.32 -7.54 17.95
N LYS A 166 9.59 -8.41 17.24
CA LYS A 166 10.19 -9.47 16.42
C LYS A 166 10.87 -8.94 15.16
N TYR A 167 12.11 -9.35 14.99
CA TYR A 167 12.91 -9.09 13.79
C TYR A 167 12.72 -10.22 12.77
N THR A 168 12.36 -9.89 11.53
CA THR A 168 12.11 -10.88 10.47
C THR A 168 12.90 -10.54 9.21
N LEU A 169 13.91 -11.36 8.88
CA LEU A 169 14.59 -11.29 7.58
C LEU A 169 13.71 -11.91 6.49
N ILE A 170 12.89 -11.09 5.83
CA ILE A 170 11.83 -11.58 4.93
C ILE A 170 12.41 -12.32 3.71
N LYS A 171 13.30 -11.67 2.95
CA LYS A 171 13.83 -12.25 1.70
C LYS A 171 14.68 -13.48 1.94
N GLU A 172 15.54 -13.45 2.96
CA GLU A 172 16.39 -14.60 3.28
C GLU A 172 15.54 -15.80 3.74
N ASN A 173 14.53 -15.57 4.58
CA ASN A 173 13.62 -16.63 5.00
C ASN A 173 12.82 -17.20 3.81
N LEU A 174 12.32 -16.36 2.91
CA LEU A 174 11.60 -16.83 1.72
C LEU A 174 12.52 -17.59 0.74
N LYS A 175 13.75 -17.10 0.50
CA LYS A 175 14.80 -17.80 -0.26
C LYS A 175 15.05 -19.19 0.32
N ASN A 176 15.18 -19.28 1.64
CA ASN A 176 15.53 -20.51 2.34
C ASN A 176 14.37 -21.50 2.47
N ILE A 177 13.13 -21.03 2.68
CA ILE A 177 11.97 -21.91 2.91
C ILE A 177 11.39 -22.41 1.58
N TYR A 178 11.26 -21.56 0.57
CA TYR A 178 10.44 -21.88 -0.61
C TYR A 178 11.23 -22.04 -1.91
N LEU A 179 12.42 -21.43 -2.04
CA LEU A 179 13.03 -21.22 -3.36
C LEU A 179 14.28 -22.04 -3.62
N LYS A 180 14.96 -22.52 -2.57
CA LYS A 180 16.30 -23.12 -2.65
C LYS A 180 16.44 -24.36 -3.56
N ASN A 181 15.34 -25.05 -3.88
CA ASN A 181 15.35 -26.31 -4.62
C ASN A 181 14.53 -26.30 -5.92
N ILE A 182 13.86 -25.19 -6.27
CA ILE A 182 12.84 -25.18 -7.34
C ILE A 182 13.29 -24.36 -8.56
N CYS A 183 14.13 -23.34 -8.40
CA CYS A 183 14.33 -22.35 -9.46
C CYS A 183 15.65 -21.57 -9.35
N GLU A 184 16.15 -21.11 -10.51
CA GLU A 184 17.33 -20.24 -10.63
C GLU A 184 16.99 -18.74 -10.50
N ASP A 185 15.80 -18.28 -10.93
CA ASP A 185 15.40 -16.86 -10.88
C ASP A 185 14.47 -16.57 -9.69
N VAL A 186 15.09 -16.35 -8.53
CA VAL A 186 14.42 -16.02 -7.26
C VAL A 186 13.58 -14.75 -7.37
N ASP A 187 14.08 -13.71 -8.04
CA ASP A 187 13.40 -12.42 -8.13
C ASP A 187 12.07 -12.54 -8.90
N ARG A 188 12.05 -13.33 -9.97
CA ARG A 188 10.80 -13.63 -10.69
C ARG A 188 9.80 -14.40 -9.83
N MET A 189 10.25 -15.35 -9.02
CA MET A 189 9.36 -16.07 -8.11
C MET A 189 8.80 -15.16 -7.02
N CYS A 190 9.59 -14.22 -6.50
CA CYS A 190 9.10 -13.20 -5.57
C CYS A 190 8.03 -12.33 -6.24
N ALA A 191 8.25 -11.90 -7.48
CA ALA A 191 7.26 -11.15 -8.24
C ALA A 191 5.96 -11.96 -8.51
N ASP A 192 6.08 -13.25 -8.82
CA ASP A 192 4.93 -14.15 -8.98
C ASP A 192 4.15 -14.29 -7.66
N LEU A 193 4.85 -14.46 -6.53
CA LEU A 193 4.23 -14.52 -5.21
C LEU A 193 3.51 -13.20 -4.85
N CYS A 194 4.12 -12.04 -5.15
CA CYS A 194 3.44 -10.74 -4.99
C CYS A 194 2.16 -10.68 -5.81
N PHE A 195 2.21 -11.06 -7.09
CA PHE A 195 1.04 -11.04 -7.98
C PHE A 195 -0.07 -11.97 -7.48
N LEU A 196 0.28 -13.20 -7.07
CA LEU A 196 -0.66 -14.17 -6.50
C LEU A 196 -1.25 -13.69 -5.17
N THR A 197 -0.48 -12.95 -4.37
CA THR A 197 -0.98 -12.35 -3.13
C THR A 197 -1.97 -11.22 -3.43
N LEU A 198 -1.71 -10.38 -4.43
CA LEU A 198 -2.67 -9.35 -4.83
C LEU A 198 -4.00 -9.94 -5.35
N LEU A 199 -3.96 -11.13 -5.96
CA LEU A 199 -5.16 -11.84 -6.42
C LEU A 199 -6.09 -12.26 -5.26
N ILE A 200 -5.53 -12.63 -4.11
CA ILE A 200 -6.31 -12.98 -2.91
C ILE A 200 -6.81 -11.75 -2.16
N GLY A 201 -6.46 -10.55 -2.62
CA GLY A 201 -6.92 -9.28 -2.08
C GLY A 201 -5.80 -8.39 -1.60
N SER A 202 -6.12 -7.11 -1.49
CA SER A 202 -5.26 -6.05 -0.99
C SER A 202 -6.13 -4.90 -0.50
N ASP A 203 -5.46 -3.89 0.04
CA ASP A 203 -6.07 -2.64 0.46
C ASP A 203 -6.72 -1.83 -0.68
N TYR A 204 -6.38 -2.13 -1.93
CA TYR A 204 -6.96 -1.52 -3.13
C TYR A 204 -7.99 -2.41 -3.82
N LEU A 205 -7.90 -3.74 -3.67
CA LEU A 205 -8.68 -4.72 -4.41
C LEU A 205 -9.22 -5.81 -3.48
N LYS A 206 -10.55 -5.93 -3.36
CA LYS A 206 -11.16 -6.99 -2.54
C LYS A 206 -10.89 -8.38 -3.15
N SER A 207 -10.64 -9.36 -2.29
CA SER A 207 -10.54 -10.78 -2.68
C SER A 207 -11.77 -11.24 -3.46
N ARG A 208 -11.54 -11.97 -4.55
CA ARG A 208 -12.60 -12.64 -5.35
C ARG A 208 -12.28 -14.08 -5.68
N VAL A 209 -11.18 -14.58 -5.14
CA VAL A 209 -10.68 -15.92 -5.39
C VAL A 209 -11.06 -16.78 -4.18
N PRO A 210 -11.74 -17.92 -4.37
CA PRO A 210 -12.21 -18.76 -3.26
C PRO A 210 -11.11 -19.64 -2.66
N PHE A 211 -9.84 -19.36 -2.97
CA PHE A 211 -8.68 -20.15 -2.56
C PHE A 211 -7.77 -19.32 -1.65
N ASP A 212 -7.18 -19.94 -0.65
CA ASP A 212 -6.15 -19.33 0.17
C ASP A 212 -4.80 -19.28 -0.58
N ILE A 213 -3.90 -18.39 -0.13
CA ILE A 213 -2.60 -18.20 -0.78
C ILE A 213 -1.74 -19.46 -0.75
N SER A 214 -1.84 -20.30 0.29
CA SER A 214 -1.04 -21.52 0.40
C SER A 214 -1.44 -22.51 -0.70
N SER A 215 -2.74 -22.73 -0.88
CA SER A 215 -3.27 -23.59 -1.95
C SER A 215 -2.83 -23.11 -3.34
N ILE A 216 -2.91 -21.80 -3.60
CA ILE A 216 -2.49 -21.21 -4.88
C ILE A 216 -0.99 -21.38 -5.08
N TRP A 217 -0.19 -21.07 -4.06
CA TRP A 217 1.27 -21.13 -4.12
C TRP A 217 1.79 -22.56 -4.29
N ASP A 218 1.27 -23.51 -3.52
CA ASP A 218 1.64 -24.92 -3.64
C ASP A 218 1.31 -25.47 -5.02
N THR A 219 0.17 -25.07 -5.59
CA THR A 219 -0.20 -25.44 -6.97
C THR A 219 0.77 -24.85 -7.99
N TYR A 220 1.14 -23.57 -7.84
CA TYR A 220 2.16 -22.94 -8.67
C TYR A 220 3.51 -23.66 -8.57
N LEU A 221 3.99 -23.99 -7.37
CA LEU A 221 5.24 -24.73 -7.17
C LEU A 221 5.20 -26.13 -7.78
N ASN A 222 4.08 -26.83 -7.64
CA ASN A 222 3.89 -28.15 -8.27
C ASN A 222 3.98 -28.06 -9.80
N LEU A 223 3.41 -27.01 -10.41
CA LEU A 223 3.53 -26.78 -11.84
C LEU A 223 4.98 -26.45 -12.24
N LYS A 224 5.69 -25.63 -11.47
CA LYS A 224 7.12 -25.33 -11.69
C LYS A 224 8.02 -26.58 -11.66
N ASN A 225 7.62 -27.63 -10.94
CA ASN A 225 8.35 -28.90 -10.93
C ASN A 225 8.08 -29.79 -12.17
N THR A 226 7.16 -29.41 -13.05
CA THR A 226 6.89 -30.13 -14.31
C THR A 226 7.80 -29.63 -15.43
N SER A 227 8.17 -30.52 -16.37
CA SER A 227 9.00 -30.14 -17.53
C SER A 227 8.38 -29.04 -18.39
N THR A 228 7.05 -28.96 -18.46
CA THR A 228 6.32 -27.99 -19.29
C THR A 228 6.41 -26.57 -18.74
N PHE A 229 6.38 -26.39 -17.42
CA PHE A 229 6.30 -25.06 -16.79
C PHE A 229 7.54 -24.69 -15.98
N LYS A 230 8.60 -25.51 -16.01
CA LYS A 230 9.85 -25.28 -15.28
C LYS A 230 10.46 -23.90 -15.55
N GLU A 231 10.44 -23.44 -16.79
CA GLU A 231 10.97 -22.13 -17.19
C GLU A 231 9.88 -21.04 -17.32
N SER A 232 8.63 -21.40 -17.03
CA SER A 232 7.48 -20.49 -17.12
C SER A 232 7.28 -19.74 -15.80
N TYR A 233 7.03 -18.45 -15.89
CA TYR A 233 6.69 -17.57 -14.75
C TYR A 233 5.38 -16.86 -15.07
N ILE A 234 4.64 -16.48 -14.04
CA ILE A 234 3.40 -15.70 -14.18
C ILE A 234 3.75 -14.27 -14.61
N THR A 235 4.78 -13.67 -14.01
CA THR A 235 5.15 -12.27 -14.23
C THR A 235 6.35 -12.15 -15.15
N ASN A 236 6.38 -11.06 -15.91
CA ASN A 236 7.56 -10.68 -16.68
C ASN A 236 8.55 -9.89 -15.81
N LYS A 237 9.85 -10.14 -15.99
CA LYS A 237 10.91 -9.49 -15.19
C LYS A 237 10.96 -7.97 -15.43
N GLU A 238 10.88 -7.57 -16.70
CA GLU A 238 11.13 -6.20 -17.18
C GLU A 238 9.86 -5.38 -17.39
N SER A 239 8.69 -6.02 -17.33
CA SER A 239 7.42 -5.36 -17.62
C SER A 239 6.32 -5.83 -16.69
N VAL A 240 5.25 -5.03 -16.60
CA VAL A 240 4.01 -5.38 -15.88
C VAL A 240 3.16 -6.34 -16.73
N LYS A 241 3.77 -7.24 -17.52
CA LYS A 241 3.05 -8.23 -18.34
C LYS A 241 2.91 -9.55 -17.58
N ILE A 242 1.80 -10.24 -17.82
CA ILE A 242 1.47 -11.52 -17.20
C ILE A 242 1.37 -12.61 -18.26
N ASN A 243 1.95 -13.77 -17.96
CA ASN A 243 1.77 -15.02 -18.68
C ASN A 243 0.44 -15.66 -18.25
N LEU A 244 -0.57 -15.42 -19.07
CA LEU A 244 -1.93 -15.92 -18.83
C LEU A 244 -1.99 -17.45 -18.86
N ASP A 245 -1.16 -18.12 -19.66
CA ASP A 245 -1.16 -19.59 -19.77
C ASP A 245 -0.72 -20.25 -18.46
N MET A 246 0.35 -19.72 -17.84
CA MET A 246 0.80 -20.20 -16.53
C MET A 246 -0.26 -19.95 -15.46
N LEU A 247 -0.87 -18.76 -15.46
CA LEU A 247 -1.92 -18.40 -14.52
C LEU A 247 -3.16 -19.30 -14.68
N ASP A 248 -3.59 -19.56 -15.91
CA ASP A 248 -4.73 -20.44 -16.21
C ASP A 248 -4.50 -21.84 -15.70
N GLN A 249 -3.31 -22.36 -15.94
CA GLN A 249 -2.98 -23.72 -15.51
C GLN A 249 -2.99 -23.86 -13.98
N VAL A 250 -2.55 -22.85 -13.23
CA VAL A 250 -2.68 -22.83 -11.76
C VAL A 250 -4.14 -23.01 -11.36
N PHE A 251 -5.05 -22.23 -11.94
CA PHE A 251 -6.46 -22.27 -11.58
C PHE A 251 -7.19 -23.50 -12.10
N ILE A 252 -6.82 -24.04 -13.27
CA ILE A 252 -7.35 -25.31 -13.77
C ILE A 252 -7.05 -26.44 -12.79
N VAL A 253 -5.83 -26.50 -12.24
CA VAL A 253 -5.44 -27.53 -11.28
C VAL A 253 -6.18 -27.34 -9.95
N LEU A 254 -6.27 -26.11 -9.43
CA LEU A 254 -7.04 -25.80 -8.23
C LEU A 254 -8.50 -26.23 -8.36
N LEU A 255 -9.16 -25.82 -9.44
CA LEU A 255 -10.57 -26.12 -9.68
C LEU A 255 -10.83 -27.63 -9.80
N LYS A 256 -9.93 -28.40 -10.42
CA LYS A 256 -10.03 -29.86 -10.49
C LYS A 256 -9.94 -30.54 -9.12
N ASN A 257 -9.17 -29.95 -8.21
CA ASN A 257 -8.95 -30.50 -6.87
C ASN A 257 -10.01 -30.07 -5.86
N THR A 258 -10.87 -29.11 -6.22
CA THR A 258 -11.97 -28.66 -5.37
C THR A 258 -13.31 -29.11 -5.91
N SER A 259 -14.25 -29.49 -5.02
CA SER A 259 -15.66 -29.71 -5.37
C SER A 259 -16.41 -28.42 -5.74
N TYR A 260 -15.68 -27.37 -6.14
CA TYR A 260 -16.20 -26.02 -6.36
C TYR A 260 -16.94 -25.98 -7.70
N VAL A 261 -18.22 -26.31 -7.66
CA VAL A 261 -19.16 -26.21 -8.78
C VAL A 261 -19.92 -24.89 -8.63
N SER A 262 -19.24 -23.77 -8.85
CA SER A 262 -19.92 -22.47 -8.83
C SER A 262 -20.32 -22.07 -10.25
N GLU A 263 -21.60 -21.76 -10.43
CA GLU A 263 -22.14 -20.98 -11.56
C GLU A 263 -21.57 -19.55 -11.51
N LEU A 264 -20.26 -19.41 -11.74
CA LEU A 264 -19.61 -18.10 -11.70
C LEU A 264 -20.11 -17.28 -12.89
N SER A 265 -20.59 -16.08 -12.61
CA SER A 265 -21.11 -15.19 -13.64
C SER A 265 -20.06 -14.93 -14.73
N THR A 266 -20.47 -15.04 -15.98
CA THR A 266 -19.62 -14.92 -17.18
C THR A 266 -19.46 -13.47 -17.64
N ASN A 267 -19.66 -12.48 -16.77
CA ASN A 267 -19.57 -11.08 -17.16
C ASN A 267 -18.11 -10.71 -17.48
N LYS A 268 -17.74 -10.83 -18.75
CA LYS A 268 -16.40 -10.52 -19.27
C LYS A 268 -15.94 -9.11 -18.95
N GLU A 269 -16.86 -8.14 -18.96
CA GLU A 269 -16.54 -6.75 -18.64
C GLU A 269 -16.12 -6.59 -17.18
N HIS A 270 -16.82 -7.26 -16.26
CA HIS A 270 -16.45 -7.27 -14.84
C HIS A 270 -15.09 -7.92 -14.61
N ALA A 271 -14.86 -9.07 -15.27
CA ALA A 271 -13.60 -9.79 -15.15
C ALA A 271 -12.42 -8.96 -15.70
N LYS A 272 -12.62 -8.26 -16.82
CA LYS A 272 -11.64 -7.32 -17.37
C LYS A 272 -11.34 -6.18 -16.41
N LYS A 273 -12.36 -5.51 -15.85
CA LYS A 273 -12.17 -4.40 -14.91
C LYS A 273 -11.44 -4.82 -13.64
N TYR A 274 -11.71 -6.01 -13.12
CA TYR A 274 -10.97 -6.57 -12.00
C TYR A 274 -9.51 -6.82 -12.34
N PHE A 275 -9.24 -7.44 -13.50
CA PHE A 275 -7.87 -7.68 -13.95
C PHE A 275 -7.13 -6.36 -14.18
N ASP A 276 -7.75 -5.38 -14.83
CA ASP A 276 -7.16 -4.04 -14.99
C ASP A 276 -6.78 -3.44 -13.62
N SER A 277 -7.62 -3.63 -12.60
CA SER A 277 -7.35 -3.15 -11.23
C SER A 277 -6.21 -3.92 -10.55
N LEU A 278 -6.13 -5.23 -10.77
CA LEU A 278 -5.03 -6.07 -10.30
C LEU A 278 -3.70 -5.67 -10.95
N MET A 279 -3.71 -5.44 -12.27
CA MET A 279 -2.55 -5.02 -13.03
C MET A 279 -2.06 -3.63 -12.63
N TRP A 280 -2.99 -2.71 -12.37
CA TRP A 280 -2.67 -1.39 -11.82
C TRP A 280 -1.96 -1.52 -10.46
N ASN A 281 -2.50 -2.34 -9.55
CA ASN A 281 -1.91 -2.54 -8.23
C ASN A 281 -0.56 -3.28 -8.29
N PHE A 282 -0.41 -4.25 -9.19
CA PHE A 282 0.89 -4.88 -9.41
C PHE A 282 1.91 -3.91 -10.00
N GLY A 283 1.47 -3.00 -10.89
CA GLY A 283 2.27 -1.88 -11.39
C GLY A 283 2.72 -0.96 -10.25
N LEU A 284 1.83 -0.62 -9.32
CA LEU A 284 2.12 0.18 -8.13
C LEU A 284 3.26 -0.42 -7.27
N LEU A 285 3.28 -1.75 -7.11
CA LEU A 285 4.35 -2.46 -6.39
C LEU A 285 5.69 -2.48 -7.15
N LYS A 286 5.65 -2.49 -8.49
CA LYS A 286 6.85 -2.60 -9.35
C LYS A 286 7.46 -1.26 -9.74
N GLN A 287 6.66 -0.21 -9.89
CA GLN A 287 7.10 1.08 -10.43
C GLN A 287 7.47 2.09 -9.33
N SER A 288 8.43 2.95 -9.65
CA SER A 288 8.65 4.22 -8.94
C SER A 288 7.50 5.21 -9.24
N SER A 289 7.10 6.04 -8.27
CA SER A 289 5.87 6.88 -8.26
C SER A 289 5.50 7.65 -9.53
N SER A 290 6.48 8.02 -10.36
CA SER A 290 6.28 8.90 -11.52
C SER A 290 5.40 8.31 -12.63
N GLU A 291 5.13 7.00 -12.60
CA GLU A 291 4.32 6.30 -13.60
C GLU A 291 2.96 5.83 -13.06
N VAL A 292 2.66 6.12 -11.79
CA VAL A 292 1.44 5.65 -11.13
C VAL A 292 0.24 6.50 -11.54
N ASP A 293 -0.82 5.84 -12.00
CA ASP A 293 -2.13 6.47 -12.16
C ASP A 293 -2.82 6.58 -10.80
N TYR A 294 -2.52 7.65 -10.04
CA TYR A 294 -3.12 7.88 -8.72
C TYR A 294 -4.63 8.11 -8.78
N ARG A 295 -5.19 8.41 -9.96
CA ARG A 295 -6.63 8.63 -10.17
C ARG A 295 -7.35 7.39 -10.67
N TYR A 296 -6.65 6.25 -10.79
CA TYR A 296 -7.26 5.00 -11.20
C TYR A 296 -8.37 4.59 -10.23
N LYS A 297 -9.57 4.39 -10.78
CA LYS A 297 -10.74 3.91 -10.04
C LYS A 297 -10.77 2.40 -10.06
N VAL A 298 -10.41 1.77 -8.94
CA VAL A 298 -10.63 0.33 -8.78
C VAL A 298 -12.12 0.04 -8.78
N PHE A 299 -12.52 -0.97 -9.56
CA PHE A 299 -13.91 -1.33 -9.74
C PHE A 299 -14.39 -2.19 -8.54
N ASP A 300 -15.27 -1.64 -7.69
CA ASP A 300 -15.88 -2.39 -6.58
C ASP A 300 -17.03 -3.27 -7.09
N LEU A 301 -16.73 -4.54 -7.37
CA LEU A 301 -17.72 -5.55 -7.73
C LEU A 301 -18.50 -5.99 -6.49
N GLN A 302 -19.59 -5.33 -6.12
CA GLN A 302 -20.22 -5.60 -4.83
C GLN A 302 -20.80 -7.02 -4.62
N THR A 303 -20.98 -7.86 -5.66
CA THR A 303 -21.88 -9.03 -5.52
C THR A 303 -21.53 -10.34 -6.23
N SER A 304 -20.46 -10.47 -7.02
CA SER A 304 -20.14 -11.74 -7.70
C SER A 304 -18.69 -12.18 -7.54
N GLU A 305 -18.51 -13.46 -7.20
CA GLU A 305 -17.26 -14.17 -7.39
C GLU A 305 -16.88 -14.13 -8.87
N ILE A 306 -15.59 -13.99 -9.15
CA ILE A 306 -15.11 -13.88 -10.53
C ILE A 306 -14.78 -15.27 -11.04
N ASN A 307 -15.35 -15.64 -12.18
CA ASN A 307 -14.89 -16.81 -12.92
C ASN A 307 -13.49 -16.52 -13.46
N ILE A 308 -12.46 -17.11 -12.83
CA ILE A 308 -11.06 -16.88 -13.20
C ILE A 308 -10.77 -17.34 -14.63
N SER A 309 -11.37 -18.45 -15.08
CA SER A 309 -11.28 -18.86 -16.49
C SER A 309 -11.97 -17.87 -17.44
N SER A 310 -13.04 -17.19 -17.01
CA SER A 310 -13.65 -16.10 -17.81
C SER A 310 -12.81 -14.83 -17.80
N MET A 311 -12.10 -14.54 -16.70
CA MET A 311 -11.10 -13.48 -16.63
C MET A 311 -9.99 -13.76 -17.64
N ILE A 312 -9.40 -14.95 -17.62
CA ILE A 312 -8.31 -15.33 -18.51
C ILE A 312 -8.75 -15.30 -19.98
N ARG A 313 -9.90 -15.89 -20.32
CA ARG A 313 -10.46 -15.84 -21.69
C ARG A 313 -10.85 -14.43 -22.15
N ALA A 314 -11.20 -13.53 -21.23
CA ALA A 314 -11.45 -12.13 -21.57
C ALA A 314 -10.15 -11.39 -21.93
N LEU A 315 -9.00 -11.89 -21.47
CA LEU A 315 -7.68 -11.26 -21.62
C LEU A 315 -6.87 -11.80 -22.80
N GLU A 316 -7.12 -13.04 -23.24
CA GLU A 316 -6.42 -13.66 -24.40
C GLU A 316 -6.47 -12.83 -25.70
N LYS A 317 -7.37 -11.86 -25.81
CA LYS A 317 -7.57 -11.02 -27.01
C LYS A 317 -7.34 -9.53 -26.78
N GLU A 318 -7.03 -9.12 -25.57
CA GLU A 318 -6.96 -7.71 -25.19
C GLU A 318 -5.50 -7.30 -24.91
N PRO A 319 -5.08 -6.10 -25.32
CA PRO A 319 -3.78 -5.58 -24.94
C PRO A 319 -3.71 -5.42 -23.41
N SER A 320 -2.50 -5.52 -22.85
CA SER A 320 -2.26 -5.17 -21.45
C SER A 320 -2.82 -3.77 -21.16
N PRO A 321 -3.44 -3.56 -19.98
CA PRO A 321 -4.02 -2.27 -19.66
C PRO A 321 -2.94 -1.19 -19.70
N THR A 322 -3.33 -0.01 -20.19
CA THR A 322 -2.50 1.19 -20.16
C THR A 322 -3.05 2.11 -19.09
N PHE A 323 -2.16 2.62 -18.25
CA PHE A 323 -2.49 3.55 -17.18
C PHE A 323 -1.80 4.87 -17.47
N ASN A 324 -2.54 5.97 -17.32
CA ASN A 324 -1.96 7.29 -17.51
C ASN A 324 -1.46 7.77 -16.16
N ALA A 325 -0.20 8.18 -16.06
CA ALA A 325 0.29 8.82 -14.85
C ALA A 325 -0.58 10.04 -14.53
N THR A 326 -1.16 10.06 -13.34
CA THR A 326 -2.02 11.15 -12.89
C THR A 326 -1.57 11.62 -11.51
N PRO A 327 -1.68 12.92 -11.20
CA PRO A 327 -1.33 13.40 -9.88
C PRO A 327 -2.39 12.93 -8.86
N PRO A 328 -1.97 12.61 -7.62
CA PRO A 328 -2.88 12.38 -6.51
C PRO A 328 -3.57 13.69 -6.10
N LEU A 329 -4.48 13.58 -5.12
CA LEU A 329 -5.06 14.74 -4.46
C LEU A 329 -4.00 15.54 -3.70
N SER A 330 -4.21 16.86 -3.61
CA SER A 330 -3.50 17.67 -2.62
C SER A 330 -3.83 17.18 -1.20
N PRO A 331 -2.95 17.39 -0.20
CA PRO A 331 -3.20 16.96 1.18
C PRO A 331 -4.58 17.37 1.73
N HIS A 332 -4.97 18.63 1.59
CA HIS A 332 -6.29 19.09 2.07
C HIS A 332 -7.46 18.46 1.31
N ALA A 333 -7.33 18.24 0.00
CA ALA A 333 -8.34 17.53 -0.78
C ALA A 333 -8.43 16.05 -0.39
N HIS A 334 -7.30 15.42 -0.09
CA HIS A 334 -7.25 14.07 0.45
C HIS A 334 -7.97 13.99 1.80
N ALA A 335 -7.70 14.93 2.71
CA ALA A 335 -8.39 15.03 4.00
C ALA A 335 -9.91 15.12 3.82
N VAL A 336 -10.39 16.03 2.98
CA VAL A 336 -11.84 16.16 2.70
C VAL A 336 -12.43 14.88 2.09
N ALA A 337 -11.67 14.17 1.25
CA ALA A 337 -12.16 12.94 0.63
C ALA A 337 -12.33 11.76 1.62
N VAL A 338 -11.47 11.65 2.64
CA VAL A 338 -11.43 10.52 3.58
C VAL A 338 -12.05 10.79 4.94
N ILE A 339 -12.11 12.05 5.39
CA ILE A 339 -12.68 12.42 6.68
C ILE A 339 -14.21 12.39 6.59
N PRO A 340 -14.92 11.66 7.47
CA PRO A 340 -16.39 11.65 7.48
C PRO A 340 -16.97 13.02 7.85
N GLN A 341 -18.17 13.33 7.34
CA GLN A 341 -18.84 14.63 7.55
C GLN A 341 -18.99 15.00 9.04
N TYR A 342 -19.31 14.03 9.91
CA TYR A 342 -19.47 14.27 11.35
C TYR A 342 -18.14 14.58 12.07
N GLN A 343 -17.01 14.48 11.36
CA GLN A 343 -15.66 14.81 11.81
C GLN A 343 -15.08 16.04 11.11
N ASN A 344 -15.91 16.88 10.47
CA ASN A 344 -15.45 18.10 9.79
C ASN A 344 -14.60 19.02 10.69
N TYR A 345 -14.78 18.97 12.01
CA TYR A 345 -13.94 19.72 12.97
C TYR A 345 -12.44 19.37 12.91
N LEU A 346 -12.06 18.26 12.26
CA LEU A 346 -10.67 17.84 12.02
C LEU A 346 -10.06 18.50 10.77
N LEU A 347 -10.87 19.19 9.98
CA LEU A 347 -10.47 19.98 8.81
C LEU A 347 -10.35 21.46 9.21
N HIS A 348 -9.52 22.21 8.49
CA HIS A 348 -9.51 23.67 8.60
C HIS A 348 -10.89 24.25 8.28
N SER A 349 -11.32 25.26 9.04
CA SER A 349 -12.68 25.82 8.94
C SER A 349 -13.04 26.32 7.54
N GLN A 350 -12.06 26.83 6.79
CA GLN A 350 -12.23 27.27 5.41
C GLN A 350 -12.67 26.16 4.44
N TYR A 351 -12.41 24.88 4.77
CA TYR A 351 -12.80 23.73 3.95
C TYR A 351 -14.13 23.09 4.38
N HIS A 352 -14.74 23.52 5.49
CA HIS A 352 -16.00 22.93 5.98
C HIS A 352 -17.14 23.01 4.96
N PRO A 353 -17.39 24.15 4.28
CA PRO A 353 -18.47 24.22 3.29
C PRO A 353 -18.25 23.28 2.09
N ILE A 354 -17.00 23.13 1.66
CA ILE A 354 -16.61 22.23 0.56
C ILE A 354 -16.85 20.77 0.97
N ALA A 355 -16.44 20.39 2.20
CA ALA A 355 -16.66 19.05 2.72
C ALA A 355 -18.15 18.72 2.81
N GLU A 356 -18.98 19.64 3.31
CA GLU A 356 -20.44 19.47 3.37
C GLU A 356 -21.08 19.28 1.98
N GLU A 357 -20.66 20.07 0.98
CA GLU A 357 -21.12 19.93 -0.40
C GLU A 357 -20.68 18.57 -0.99
N TYR A 358 -19.40 18.21 -0.83
CA TYR A 358 -18.85 16.94 -1.29
C TYR A 358 -19.62 15.75 -0.71
N HIS A 359 -19.85 15.73 0.61
CA HIS A 359 -20.59 14.64 1.26
C HIS A 359 -22.03 14.59 0.79
N ARG A 360 -22.71 15.73 0.64
CA ARG A 360 -24.08 15.79 0.12
C ARG A 360 -24.17 15.20 -1.29
N ASN A 361 -23.28 15.60 -2.18
CA ASN A 361 -23.22 15.09 -3.56
C ASN A 361 -22.89 13.59 -3.59
N MET A 362 -22.05 13.13 -2.66
CA MET A 362 -21.69 11.73 -2.51
C MET A 362 -22.84 10.83 -2.05
N TYR A 363 -23.69 11.32 -1.16
CA TYR A 363 -24.89 10.58 -0.75
C TYR A 363 -25.98 10.64 -1.82
N ALA A 364 -26.07 11.74 -2.58
CA ALA A 364 -27.05 11.89 -3.65
C ALA A 364 -26.74 11.01 -4.87
N ASP A 365 -25.47 10.92 -5.27
CA ASP A 365 -25.03 10.11 -6.42
C ASP A 365 -23.65 9.46 -6.18
N PRO A 366 -23.61 8.29 -5.52
CA PRO A 366 -22.37 7.55 -5.31
C PRO A 366 -21.67 7.11 -6.61
N ALA A 367 -22.42 6.94 -7.71
CA ALA A 367 -21.84 6.52 -8.99
C ALA A 367 -20.94 7.62 -9.57
N ASN A 368 -21.27 8.88 -9.31
CA ASN A 368 -20.52 10.06 -9.74
C ASN A 368 -19.40 10.51 -8.77
N TRP A 369 -19.01 9.65 -7.81
CA TRP A 369 -17.97 9.95 -6.81
C TRP A 369 -16.70 10.57 -7.39
N TYR A 370 -16.21 10.03 -8.51
CA TYR A 370 -14.96 10.50 -9.12
C TYR A 370 -15.05 11.99 -9.52
N ASN A 371 -16.12 12.39 -10.19
CA ASN A 371 -16.30 13.78 -10.60
C ASN A 371 -16.52 14.69 -9.39
N ASN A 372 -17.23 14.21 -8.36
CA ASN A 372 -17.38 14.94 -7.10
C ASN A 372 -16.03 15.20 -6.42
N VAL A 373 -15.12 14.23 -6.42
CA VAL A 373 -13.75 14.40 -5.90
C VAL A 373 -12.98 15.44 -6.70
N LEU A 374 -13.04 15.40 -8.04
CA LEU A 374 -12.35 16.37 -8.89
C LEU A 374 -12.87 17.80 -8.71
N MET A 375 -14.19 17.98 -8.58
CA MET A 375 -14.79 19.28 -8.30
C MET A 375 -14.35 19.83 -6.94
N MET A 376 -14.36 18.97 -5.92
CA MET A 376 -13.89 19.30 -4.56
C MET A 376 -12.41 19.70 -4.55
N GLU A 377 -11.55 18.95 -5.23
CA GLU A 377 -10.12 19.29 -5.39
C GLU A 377 -9.93 20.67 -6.02
N GLN A 378 -10.68 20.98 -7.09
CA GLN A 378 -10.60 22.29 -7.74
C GLN A 378 -11.04 23.44 -6.82
N GLN A 379 -12.06 23.23 -5.98
CA GLN A 379 -12.49 24.23 -5.00
C GLN A 379 -11.41 24.46 -3.94
N ILE A 380 -10.81 23.39 -3.40
CA ILE A 380 -9.74 23.48 -2.39
C ILE A 380 -8.49 24.16 -2.96
N ASN A 381 -8.09 23.81 -4.18
CA ASN A 381 -6.94 24.42 -4.85
C ASN A 381 -7.14 25.91 -5.18
N LYS A 382 -8.39 26.39 -5.23
CA LYS A 382 -8.69 27.83 -5.38
C LYS A 382 -8.57 28.59 -4.06
N LEU A 383 -8.91 27.96 -2.93
CA LEU A 383 -8.80 28.57 -1.59
C LEU A 383 -7.36 28.56 -1.04
N SER A 384 -6.54 27.61 -1.49
CA SER A 384 -5.17 27.43 -1.00
C SER A 384 -4.14 28.31 -1.74
N LYS A 385 -4.59 29.09 -2.72
CA LYS A 385 -3.81 30.12 -3.42
C LYS A 385 -4.18 31.48 -2.89
#